data_AF-A0A535KYL6-F1
#
_entry.id   AF-A0A535KYL6-F1
#
_cell.length_a   1.000
_cell.length_b   1.000
_cell.length_c   1.000
_cell.angle_alpha   90.00
_cell.angle_beta   90.00
_cell.angle_gamma   90.00
#
_symmetry.space_group_name_H-M   'P 1'
#
loop_
_entity.id
_entity.type
_entity.pdbx_description
1 polymer ?
#
loop_
_entity_poly.entity_id
_entity_poly.type
_entity_poly.pdbx_seq_one_letter_code
_entity_poly.pdbx_strand_id
1 'polypeptide(L)'
;MKSFFLQRKNWFSALSLLFLLVLSLAACSTNASGNGSSKPPSTADAATSPISTPSSTPTVQMGAQPCPDAVKTPASWTPFVSAPPDIRVADSVSCGNLLGKPSLQAMVVAREILGGGPVYRSIFVFDKITDPKPQLLFQVGHLLKGEAQISGYSTILTAQVDRNSSLNKGKPYAAWTTDLFREFQWSQGTRTFVQVAFPGLFPDLTRYQAEKDQLLVNQGHQPWKLDALSTTKLFAKALLRTPAESAVVLVSGGGVHDVDAVVHVTPSVLVGCCGP
;
A
#
# COMPACT_ATOMS: atom_id res chain seq x y z
N MET A 1 -30.24 33.70 -31.72
CA MET A 1 -29.09 32.79 -31.52
C MET A 1 -28.87 32.29 -30.07
N LYS A 2 -29.57 32.79 -29.03
CA LYS A 2 -29.41 32.29 -27.65
C LYS A 2 -30.28 31.06 -27.27
N SER A 3 -31.35 30.79 -28.02
CA SER A 3 -32.27 29.67 -27.74
C SER A 3 -31.69 28.29 -28.12
N PHE A 4 -30.88 28.21 -29.19
CA PHE A 4 -30.29 26.94 -29.66
C PHE A 4 -29.21 26.35 -28.73
N PHE A 5 -28.54 27.18 -27.93
CA PHE A 5 -27.46 26.73 -27.04
C PHE A 5 -27.96 26.11 -25.73
N LEU A 6 -29.14 26.53 -25.23
CA LEU A 6 -29.73 25.93 -24.02
C LEU A 6 -30.29 24.53 -24.29
N GLN A 7 -30.89 24.31 -25.46
CA GLN A 7 -31.44 23.00 -25.86
C GLN A 7 -30.35 21.93 -25.98
N ARG A 8 -29.16 22.30 -26.48
CA ARG A 8 -28.04 21.35 -26.62
C ARG A 8 -27.46 20.92 -25.28
N LYS A 9 -27.36 21.83 -24.30
CA LYS A 9 -26.79 21.54 -22.97
C LYS A 9 -27.67 20.59 -22.15
N ASN A 10 -28.99 20.77 -22.20
CA ASN A 10 -29.92 19.89 -21.48
C ASN A 10 -30.00 18.49 -22.11
N TRP A 11 -29.78 18.37 -23.42
CA TRP A 11 -29.77 17.07 -24.10
C TRP A 11 -28.53 16.24 -23.74
N PHE A 12 -27.35 16.86 -23.65
CA PHE A 12 -26.13 16.16 -23.21
C PHE A 12 -26.19 15.70 -21.76
N SER A 13 -26.77 16.51 -20.86
CA SER A 13 -26.97 16.10 -19.46
C SER A 13 -27.98 14.96 -19.33
N ALA A 14 -29.06 14.98 -20.11
CA ALA A 14 -30.05 13.89 -20.10
C ALA A 14 -29.48 12.58 -20.67
N LEU A 15 -28.68 12.63 -21.73
CA LEU A 15 -28.04 11.45 -22.31
C LEU A 15 -27.00 10.84 -21.36
N SER A 16 -26.24 11.68 -20.65
CA SER A 16 -25.22 11.23 -19.71
C SER A 16 -25.81 10.59 -18.44
N LEU A 17 -26.94 11.10 -17.94
CA LEU A 17 -27.67 10.46 -16.84
C LEU A 17 -28.32 9.13 -17.27
N LEU A 18 -28.86 9.06 -18.49
CA LEU A 18 -29.44 7.82 -19.02
C LEU A 18 -28.36 6.74 -19.21
N PHE A 19 -27.16 7.12 -19.66
CA PHE A 19 -26.05 6.19 -19.84
C PHE A 19 -25.53 5.65 -18.49
N LEU A 20 -25.46 6.50 -17.46
CA LEU A 20 -25.09 6.10 -16.09
C LEU A 20 -26.15 5.19 -15.45
N LEU A 21 -27.44 5.37 -15.76
CA LEU A 21 -28.52 4.53 -15.23
C LEU A 21 -28.53 3.12 -15.86
N VAL A 22 -28.16 2.98 -17.13
CA VAL A 22 -28.11 1.65 -17.79
C VAL A 22 -26.92 0.82 -17.28
N LEU A 23 -25.80 1.47 -16.92
CA LEU A 23 -24.63 0.80 -16.35
C LEU A 23 -24.85 0.25 -14.93
N SER A 24 -25.77 0.83 -14.14
CA SER A 24 -26.10 0.33 -12.80
C SER A 24 -27.13 -0.80 -12.79
N LEU A 25 -27.99 -0.92 -13.81
CA LEU A 25 -28.98 -2.01 -13.90
C LEU A 25 -28.40 -3.34 -14.40
N ALA A 26 -27.21 -3.35 -15.02
CA ALA A 26 -26.56 -4.58 -15.49
C ALA A 26 -25.77 -5.35 -14.40
N ALA A 27 -25.63 -4.80 -13.19
CA ALA A 27 -24.90 -5.44 -12.08
C ALA A 27 -25.81 -6.24 -11.11
N CYS A 28 -27.13 -6.23 -11.33
CA CYS A 28 -28.09 -6.95 -10.50
C CYS A 28 -28.98 -7.88 -11.34
N SER A 29 -28.38 -8.86 -12.02
CA SER A 29 -29.15 -10.04 -12.44
C SER A 29 -28.28 -11.30 -12.44
N THR A 30 -28.46 -12.14 -11.42
CA THR A 30 -28.57 -13.60 -11.57
C THR A 30 -29.15 -14.21 -10.29
N ASN A 31 -30.47 -14.36 -10.32
CA ASN A 31 -31.31 -15.46 -9.85
C ASN A 31 -30.88 -16.26 -8.60
N ALA A 32 -31.61 -15.98 -7.51
CA ALA A 32 -31.95 -16.96 -6.49
C ALA A 32 -33.06 -17.89 -6.99
N SER A 33 -32.90 -19.20 -6.82
CA SER A 33 -33.99 -20.17 -6.76
C SER A 33 -33.66 -21.20 -5.70
N GLY A 34 -34.41 -21.18 -4.60
CA GLY A 34 -34.36 -22.21 -3.56
C GLY A 34 -35.40 -23.30 -3.80
N ASN A 35 -35.09 -24.52 -3.37
CA ASN A 35 -36.00 -25.33 -2.54
C ASN A 35 -35.25 -26.54 -1.97
N GLY A 36 -35.59 -26.91 -0.73
CA GLY A 36 -34.80 -27.82 0.10
C GLY A 36 -35.25 -29.29 0.16
N SER A 37 -34.40 -30.03 0.86
CA SER A 37 -34.69 -31.15 1.79
C SER A 37 -34.29 -32.57 1.40
N SER A 38 -33.65 -33.21 2.40
CA SER A 38 -33.45 -34.64 2.69
C SER A 38 -32.27 -35.42 2.06
N LYS A 39 -31.66 -36.26 2.90
CA LYS A 39 -30.49 -37.15 2.74
C LYS A 39 -30.92 -38.56 3.27
N PRO A 40 -30.22 -39.68 3.03
CA PRO A 40 -29.93 -40.46 1.79
C PRO A 40 -30.56 -41.90 1.90
N PRO A 41 -30.23 -42.98 1.11
CA PRO A 41 -28.91 -43.66 1.01
C PRO A 41 -28.51 -44.37 -0.32
N SER A 42 -27.21 -44.70 -0.41
CA SER A 42 -26.46 -45.83 -1.03
C SER A 42 -26.40 -46.14 -2.56
N THR A 43 -25.12 -46.27 -2.99
CA THR A 43 -24.46 -47.26 -3.88
C THR A 43 -24.51 -47.19 -5.42
N ALA A 44 -23.29 -47.30 -5.96
CA ALA A 44 -22.83 -47.91 -7.22
C ALA A 44 -22.46 -46.99 -8.40
N ASP A 45 -21.27 -47.31 -8.94
CA ASP A 45 -20.48 -46.69 -9.99
C ASP A 45 -21.16 -46.54 -11.35
N ALA A 46 -20.89 -45.42 -12.04
CA ALA A 46 -20.76 -45.39 -13.51
C ALA A 46 -20.02 -44.12 -13.98
N ALA A 47 -19.05 -44.32 -14.86
CA ALA A 47 -18.13 -43.34 -15.42
C ALA A 47 -18.83 -42.14 -16.12
N THR A 48 -18.29 -40.94 -15.94
CA THR A 48 -18.67 -39.76 -16.74
C THR A 48 -17.43 -38.96 -17.14
N SER A 49 -17.36 -38.65 -18.42
CA SER A 49 -16.30 -37.92 -19.13
C SER A 49 -15.83 -36.65 -18.41
N PRO A 50 -14.54 -36.25 -18.55
CA PRO A 50 -14.04 -35.07 -17.87
C PRO A 50 -14.71 -33.81 -18.43
N ILE A 51 -15.45 -33.14 -17.57
CA ILE A 51 -15.91 -31.76 -17.75
C ILE A 51 -14.67 -30.88 -17.80
N SER A 52 -14.44 -30.26 -18.95
CA SER A 52 -13.42 -29.23 -19.16
C SER A 52 -13.66 -28.09 -18.17
N THR A 53 -12.79 -27.95 -17.19
CA THR A 53 -12.76 -26.81 -16.27
C THR A 53 -12.52 -25.53 -17.09
N PRO A 54 -13.29 -24.44 -16.90
CA PRO A 54 -12.98 -23.18 -17.55
C PRO A 54 -11.58 -22.72 -17.11
N SER A 55 -10.73 -22.44 -18.08
CA SER A 55 -9.38 -21.91 -17.88
C SER A 55 -9.45 -20.66 -17.01
N SER A 56 -8.97 -20.76 -15.77
CA SER A 56 -8.74 -19.59 -14.93
C SER A 56 -7.61 -18.81 -15.56
N THR A 57 -7.90 -17.59 -16.02
CA THR A 57 -6.87 -16.62 -16.38
C THR A 57 -5.91 -16.51 -15.18
N PRO A 58 -4.60 -16.75 -15.34
CA PRO A 58 -3.67 -16.73 -14.21
C PRO A 58 -3.65 -15.33 -13.60
N THR A 59 -4.23 -15.18 -12.41
CA THR A 59 -4.17 -13.95 -11.63
C THR A 59 -2.75 -13.81 -11.09
N VAL A 60 -2.08 -12.71 -11.42
CA VAL A 60 -0.77 -12.39 -10.86
C VAL A 60 -0.98 -12.07 -9.37
N GLN A 61 -0.36 -12.85 -8.49
CA GLN A 61 -0.46 -12.62 -7.06
C GLN A 61 0.29 -11.34 -6.69
N MET A 62 -0.38 -10.44 -5.98
CA MET A 62 0.21 -9.17 -5.58
C MET A 62 0.95 -9.29 -4.24
N GLY A 63 1.93 -8.40 -4.06
CA GLY A 63 2.72 -8.28 -2.86
C GLY A 63 3.84 -9.31 -2.70
N ALA A 64 4.35 -9.41 -1.47
CA ALA A 64 5.45 -10.30 -1.16
C ALA A 64 5.06 -11.77 -1.38
N GLN A 65 5.93 -12.49 -2.07
CA GLN A 65 5.79 -13.90 -2.41
C GLN A 65 6.93 -14.71 -1.77
N PRO A 66 6.71 -16.02 -1.52
CA PRO A 66 7.79 -16.92 -1.13
C PRO A 66 8.93 -16.88 -2.15
N CYS A 67 10.15 -16.64 -1.66
CA CYS A 67 11.34 -16.76 -2.50
C CYS A 67 11.66 -18.23 -2.78
N PRO A 68 12.06 -18.60 -4.01
CA PRO A 68 12.59 -19.92 -4.30
C PRO A 68 13.81 -20.24 -3.41
N ASP A 69 13.99 -21.53 -3.07
CA ASP A 69 15.06 -21.97 -2.17
C ASP A 69 16.47 -21.60 -2.65
N ALA A 70 16.66 -21.59 -3.97
CA ALA A 70 17.93 -21.22 -4.60
C ALA A 70 18.34 -19.76 -4.32
N VAL A 71 17.37 -18.88 -4.02
CA VAL A 71 17.58 -17.42 -3.96
C VAL A 71 17.14 -16.78 -2.65
N LYS A 72 16.47 -17.52 -1.75
CA LYS A 72 16.00 -16.98 -0.47
C LYS A 72 17.13 -16.61 0.49
N THR A 73 18.33 -17.16 0.30
CA THR A 73 19.47 -16.98 1.20
C THR A 73 20.23 -15.68 0.87
N PRO A 74 20.34 -14.71 1.79
CA PRO A 74 21.01 -13.43 1.51
C PRO A 74 22.45 -13.59 1.04
N ALA A 75 23.23 -14.51 1.62
CA ALA A 75 24.63 -14.72 1.25
C ALA A 75 24.86 -14.99 -0.26
N SER A 76 23.89 -15.60 -0.95
CA SER A 76 23.95 -15.84 -2.39
C SER A 76 23.94 -14.56 -3.23
N TRP A 77 23.43 -13.46 -2.66
CA TRP A 77 23.28 -12.18 -3.35
C TRP A 77 24.44 -11.22 -3.14
N THR A 78 25.29 -11.45 -2.13
CA THR A 78 26.44 -10.59 -1.83
C THR A 78 27.30 -10.28 -3.06
N PRO A 79 27.68 -11.26 -3.92
CA PRO A 79 28.47 -10.97 -5.12
C PRO A 79 27.81 -10.02 -6.13
N PHE A 80 26.49 -9.88 -6.11
CA PHE A 80 25.74 -9.01 -7.03
C PHE A 80 25.49 -7.60 -6.49
N VAL A 81 25.59 -7.41 -5.17
CA VAL A 81 25.33 -6.12 -4.50
C VAL A 81 26.61 -5.41 -4.02
N SER A 82 27.72 -6.14 -3.95
CA SER A 82 29.02 -5.64 -3.53
C SER A 82 29.86 -5.28 -4.75
N ALA A 83 30.16 -3.99 -4.92
CA ALA A 83 31.01 -3.51 -6.00
C ALA A 83 31.99 -2.47 -5.43
N PRO A 84 33.32 -2.63 -5.63
CA PRO A 84 34.29 -1.62 -5.20
C PRO A 84 33.91 -0.22 -5.73
N PRO A 85 34.06 0.85 -4.92
CA PRO A 85 34.68 0.88 -3.60
C PRO A 85 33.74 0.44 -2.45
N ASP A 86 32.44 0.28 -2.71
CA ASP A 86 31.44 0.00 -1.70
C ASP A 86 31.40 -1.50 -1.37
N ILE A 87 31.97 -1.86 -0.22
CA ILE A 87 31.81 -3.21 0.31
C ILE A 87 30.45 -3.27 0.99
N ARG A 88 29.51 -3.98 0.35
CA ARG A 88 28.19 -4.28 0.90
C ARG A 88 28.08 -5.76 1.23
N VAL A 89 27.10 -6.15 2.03
CA VAL A 89 26.71 -7.55 2.27
C VAL A 89 25.20 -7.62 2.25
N ALA A 90 24.65 -8.59 1.53
CA ALA A 90 23.21 -8.82 1.52
C ALA A 90 22.72 -9.21 2.93
N ASP A 91 21.74 -8.46 3.44
CA ASP A 91 21.17 -8.54 4.79
C ASP A 91 19.85 -9.32 4.77
N SER A 92 18.99 -9.02 3.79
CA SER A 92 17.72 -9.72 3.58
C SER A 92 17.33 -9.79 2.11
N VAL A 93 16.46 -10.75 1.79
CA VAL A 93 15.89 -10.97 0.46
C VAL A 93 14.39 -11.13 0.60
N SER A 94 13.64 -10.50 -0.29
CA SER A 94 12.19 -10.68 -0.42
C SER A 94 11.84 -10.79 -1.90
N CYS A 95 10.84 -11.59 -2.23
CA CYS A 95 10.45 -11.82 -3.62
C CYS A 95 9.03 -11.32 -3.86
N GLY A 96 8.71 -10.99 -5.11
CA GLY A 96 7.37 -10.56 -5.48
C GLY A 96 7.19 -10.45 -6.99
N ASN A 97 5.94 -10.39 -7.44
CA ASN A 97 5.58 -10.15 -8.84
C ASN A 97 5.61 -8.65 -9.16
N LEU A 98 6.80 -8.05 -9.06
CA LEU A 98 6.99 -6.61 -9.09
C LEU A 98 6.79 -5.98 -10.48
N LEU A 99 6.91 -6.77 -11.56
CA LEU A 99 6.74 -6.28 -12.93
C LEU A 99 5.30 -6.41 -13.47
N GLY A 100 4.34 -6.79 -12.62
CA GLY A 100 2.95 -7.03 -13.04
C GLY A 100 2.78 -8.28 -13.92
N LYS A 101 3.75 -9.20 -13.88
CA LYS A 101 3.73 -10.50 -14.58
C LYS A 101 4.01 -11.64 -13.60
N PRO A 102 3.65 -12.90 -13.93
CA PRO A 102 3.83 -14.05 -13.03
C PRO A 102 5.29 -14.39 -12.65
N SER A 103 6.28 -13.86 -13.35
CA SER A 103 7.69 -14.04 -12.98
C SER A 103 8.04 -13.30 -11.69
N LEU A 104 8.77 -13.94 -10.79
CA LEU A 104 9.25 -13.34 -9.55
C LEU A 104 10.50 -12.47 -9.75
N GLN A 105 10.55 -11.36 -9.04
CA GLN A 105 11.73 -10.52 -8.86
C GLN A 105 12.18 -10.62 -7.41
N ALA A 106 13.49 -10.45 -7.19
CA ALA A 106 14.08 -10.46 -5.87
C ALA A 106 14.50 -9.04 -5.50
N MET A 107 13.98 -8.55 -4.39
CA MET A 107 14.45 -7.35 -3.71
C MET A 107 15.49 -7.77 -2.65
N VAL A 108 16.72 -7.30 -2.82
CA VAL A 108 17.82 -7.55 -1.90
C VAL A 108 18.11 -6.26 -1.16
N VAL A 109 18.08 -6.32 0.17
CA VAL A 109 18.55 -5.24 1.03
C VAL A 109 19.97 -5.58 1.43
N ALA A 110 20.93 -4.73 1.08
CA ALA A 110 22.34 -4.89 1.42
C ALA A 110 22.77 -3.85 2.44
N ARG A 111 23.54 -4.27 3.44
CA ARG A 111 24.17 -3.42 4.44
C ARG A 111 25.55 -3.00 3.98
N GLU A 112 25.90 -1.74 4.18
CA GLU A 112 27.24 -1.22 3.88
C GLU A 112 28.19 -1.50 5.03
N ILE A 113 29.39 -2.00 4.73
CA ILE A 113 30.45 -2.22 5.72
C ILE A 113 31.24 -0.91 5.84
N LEU A 114 30.80 -0.07 6.75
CA LEU A 114 31.48 1.18 7.12
C LEU A 114 31.95 1.06 8.57
N GLY A 115 33.26 1.12 8.80
CA GLY A 115 33.87 0.87 10.12
C GLY A 115 33.33 1.83 11.19
N GLY A 116 32.64 1.29 12.20
CA GLY A 116 32.16 2.00 13.40
C GLY A 116 31.15 3.14 13.18
N GLY A 117 30.75 3.40 11.93
CA GLY A 117 29.89 4.52 11.55
C GLY A 117 28.39 4.20 11.58
N PRO A 118 27.54 5.16 11.15
CA PRO A 118 26.11 4.93 10.98
C PRO A 118 25.85 3.77 10.02
N VAL A 119 24.76 3.03 10.28
CA VAL A 119 24.34 1.92 9.41
C VAL A 119 23.64 2.51 8.19
N TYR A 120 24.17 2.18 7.01
CA TYR A 120 23.52 2.45 5.73
C TYR A 120 23.10 1.15 5.07
N ARG A 121 21.96 1.22 4.38
CA ARG A 121 21.47 0.12 3.56
C ARG A 121 21.20 0.60 2.14
N SER A 122 21.46 -0.28 1.20
CA SER A 122 21.15 -0.10 -0.21
C SER A 122 20.18 -1.19 -0.64
N ILE A 123 19.24 -0.86 -1.53
CA ILE A 123 18.22 -1.79 -2.03
C ILE A 123 18.49 -2.03 -3.50
N PHE A 124 18.38 -3.29 -3.90
CA PHE A 124 18.57 -3.75 -5.27
C PHE A 124 17.38 -4.61 -5.66
N VAL A 125 16.90 -4.49 -6.89
CA VAL A 125 15.86 -5.36 -7.41
C VAL A 125 16.35 -6.04 -8.68
N PHE A 126 16.24 -7.36 -8.70
CA PHE A 126 16.71 -8.21 -9.78
C PHE A 126 15.55 -8.97 -10.45
N ASP A 127 15.62 -9.10 -11.77
CA ASP A 127 14.85 -10.08 -12.56
C ASP A 127 15.71 -11.32 -12.87
N LYS A 128 15.07 -12.36 -13.41
CA LYS A 128 15.73 -13.62 -13.80
C LYS A 128 16.57 -14.20 -12.65
N ILE A 129 15.95 -14.26 -11.48
CA ILE A 129 16.63 -14.45 -10.19
C ILE A 129 17.32 -15.82 -10.05
N THR A 130 16.92 -16.81 -10.85
CA THR A 130 17.52 -18.15 -10.88
C THR A 130 18.67 -18.28 -11.88
N ASP A 131 18.89 -17.28 -12.72
CA ASP A 131 19.97 -17.31 -13.70
C ASP A 131 21.31 -17.10 -12.98
N PRO A 132 22.43 -17.66 -13.50
CA PRO A 132 23.76 -17.44 -12.92
C PRO A 132 24.18 -15.96 -12.85
N LYS A 133 23.54 -15.10 -13.64
CA LYS A 133 23.74 -13.65 -13.66
C LYS A 133 22.36 -12.96 -13.66
N PRO A 134 21.75 -12.74 -12.49
CA PRO A 134 20.49 -12.02 -12.37
C PRO A 134 20.58 -10.62 -12.97
N GLN A 135 19.49 -10.14 -13.55
CA GLN A 135 19.46 -8.83 -14.19
C GLN A 135 19.07 -7.75 -13.17
N LEU A 136 19.96 -6.80 -12.88
CA LEU A 136 19.61 -5.64 -12.06
C LEU A 136 18.60 -4.74 -12.81
N LEU A 137 17.46 -4.47 -12.18
CA LEU A 137 16.41 -3.60 -12.70
C LEU A 137 16.40 -2.22 -12.05
N PHE A 138 16.76 -2.16 -10.78
CA PHE A 138 16.62 -0.97 -9.97
C PHE A 138 17.52 -1.02 -8.74
N GLN A 139 17.99 0.16 -8.32
CA GLN A 139 18.80 0.32 -7.13
C GLN A 139 18.49 1.65 -6.45
N VAL A 140 18.45 1.64 -5.13
CA VAL A 140 18.45 2.83 -4.28
C VAL A 140 19.55 2.68 -3.25
N GLY A 141 20.55 3.55 -3.31
CA GLY A 141 21.76 3.46 -2.48
C GLY A 141 21.71 4.30 -1.21
N HIS A 142 22.58 3.95 -0.25
CA HIS A 142 22.99 4.79 0.89
C HIS A 142 21.84 5.34 1.76
N LEU A 143 20.88 4.49 2.10
CA LEU A 143 19.79 4.85 3.01
C LEU A 143 20.23 4.73 4.47
N LEU A 144 20.28 5.85 5.16
CA LEU A 144 20.63 5.93 6.58
C LEU A 144 19.56 5.25 7.45
N LYS A 145 19.97 4.25 8.24
CA LYS A 145 19.06 3.30 8.91
C LYS A 145 17.98 2.79 7.94
N GLY A 146 18.37 2.55 6.69
CA GLY A 146 17.45 2.20 5.62
C GLY A 146 16.68 0.92 5.91
N GLU A 147 15.41 0.91 5.52
CA GLU A 147 14.52 -0.24 5.52
C GLU A 147 13.84 -0.32 4.15
N ALA A 148 13.45 -1.53 3.73
CA ALA A 148 12.61 -1.71 2.57
C ALA A 148 11.72 -2.94 2.70
N GLN A 149 10.55 -2.88 2.05
CA GLN A 149 9.59 -3.97 1.98
C GLN A 149 8.85 -3.93 0.64
N ILE A 150 8.31 -5.08 0.24
CA ILE A 150 7.40 -5.16 -0.91
C ILE A 150 5.99 -4.89 -0.38
N SER A 151 5.32 -3.87 -0.93
CA SER A 151 3.95 -3.51 -0.57
C SER A 151 2.97 -4.62 -0.91
N GLY A 152 1.75 -4.61 -0.35
CA GLY A 152 0.65 -5.47 -0.83
C GLY A 152 0.27 -5.30 -2.32
N TYR A 153 0.75 -4.24 -2.97
CA TYR A 153 0.48 -3.89 -4.36
C TYR A 153 1.68 -4.14 -5.31
N SER A 154 2.64 -4.97 -4.89
CA SER A 154 3.86 -5.27 -5.67
C SER A 154 4.71 -4.04 -6.04
N THR A 155 4.64 -2.98 -5.24
CA THR A 155 5.56 -1.83 -5.26
C THR A 155 6.68 -2.00 -4.23
N ILE A 156 7.75 -1.24 -4.39
CA ILE A 156 8.88 -1.19 -3.45
C ILE A 156 8.67 -0.02 -2.51
N LEU A 157 8.62 -0.30 -1.21
CA LEU A 157 8.55 0.72 -0.18
C LEU A 157 9.90 0.84 0.50
N THR A 158 10.39 2.05 0.65
CA THR A 158 11.65 2.35 1.35
C THR A 158 11.39 3.33 2.48
N ALA A 159 12.16 3.18 3.56
CA ALA A 159 12.21 4.12 4.67
C ALA A 159 13.66 4.45 4.99
N GLN A 160 13.93 5.69 5.36
CA GLN A 160 15.22 6.12 5.88
C GLN A 160 15.06 7.22 6.91
N VAL A 161 16.13 7.52 7.62
CA VAL A 161 16.26 8.71 8.45
C VAL A 161 16.55 9.93 7.55
N ASP A 162 15.77 10.99 7.72
CA ASP A 162 16.18 12.35 7.39
C ASP A 162 16.74 13.02 8.65
N ARG A 163 18.04 13.37 8.64
CA ARG A 163 18.71 13.99 9.79
C ARG A 163 18.22 15.40 10.08
N ASN A 164 17.68 16.08 9.07
CA ASN A 164 17.28 17.47 9.15
C ASN A 164 15.80 17.65 9.46
N SER A 165 15.05 16.56 9.57
CA SER A 165 13.64 16.60 9.92
C SER A 165 13.42 17.14 11.33
N SER A 166 12.20 17.62 11.59
CA SER A 166 11.76 18.03 12.92
C SER A 166 11.83 16.88 13.94
N LEU A 167 11.78 15.62 13.48
CA LEU A 167 11.83 14.44 14.34
C LEU A 167 13.25 14.09 14.76
N ASN A 168 14.26 14.31 13.91
CA ASN A 168 15.61 13.81 14.14
C ASN A 168 16.64 14.91 14.44
N LYS A 169 16.36 16.17 14.06
CA LYS A 169 17.29 17.28 14.26
C LYS A 169 17.68 17.42 15.73
N GLY A 170 19.01 17.49 15.98
CA GLY A 170 19.57 17.64 17.32
C GLY A 170 19.57 16.37 18.19
N LYS A 171 19.03 15.24 17.70
CA LYS A 171 19.05 13.96 18.44
C LYS A 171 20.31 13.15 18.14
N PRO A 172 20.78 12.32 19.09
CA PRO A 172 21.87 11.38 18.84
C PRO A 172 21.43 10.23 17.90
N TYR A 173 22.39 9.60 17.23
CA TYR A 173 22.15 8.51 16.26
C TYR A 173 21.24 7.40 16.80
N ALA A 174 21.41 6.99 18.06
CA ALA A 174 20.60 5.94 18.68
C ALA A 174 19.10 6.30 18.72
N ALA A 175 18.77 7.58 18.85
CA ALA A 175 17.39 8.08 18.96
C ALA A 175 16.78 8.49 17.61
N TRP A 176 17.50 8.36 16.50
CA TRP A 176 16.94 8.64 15.17
C TRP A 176 15.92 7.61 14.75
N THR A 177 14.80 8.12 14.22
CA THR A 177 13.67 7.36 13.69
C THR A 177 13.55 7.54 12.19
N THR A 178 13.15 6.49 11.47
CA THR A 178 12.87 6.58 10.03
C THR A 178 11.63 7.44 9.80
N ASP A 179 11.74 8.40 8.88
CA ASP A 179 10.72 9.43 8.65
C ASP A 179 10.70 9.98 7.21
N LEU A 180 11.63 9.54 6.36
CA LEU A 180 11.58 9.77 4.93
C LEU A 180 11.23 8.47 4.21
N PHE A 181 10.00 8.41 3.70
CA PHE A 181 9.46 7.24 3.03
C PHE A 181 9.26 7.50 1.54
N ARG A 182 9.50 6.47 0.71
CA ARG A 182 9.27 6.52 -0.75
C ARG A 182 8.68 5.21 -1.25
N GLU A 183 7.82 5.31 -2.24
CA GLU A 183 7.23 4.19 -2.98
C GLU A 183 7.75 4.22 -4.42
N PHE A 184 8.11 3.06 -4.95
CA PHE A 184 8.54 2.90 -6.34
C PHE A 184 7.74 1.79 -7.01
N GLN A 185 7.20 2.11 -8.20
CA GLN A 185 6.40 1.19 -9.00
C GLN A 185 7.09 0.90 -10.33
N TRP A 186 6.95 -0.33 -10.81
CA TRP A 186 7.45 -0.70 -12.13
C TRP A 186 6.77 0.13 -13.23
N SER A 187 7.58 0.76 -14.08
CA SER A 187 7.13 1.46 -15.28
C SER A 187 7.58 0.69 -16.51
N GLN A 188 6.62 0.22 -17.30
CA GLN A 188 6.91 -0.48 -18.56
C GLN A 188 7.64 0.41 -19.56
N GLY A 189 7.31 1.71 -19.60
CA GLY A 189 7.89 2.66 -20.55
C GLY A 189 9.37 2.95 -20.28
N THR A 190 9.76 3.08 -19.01
CA THR A 190 11.16 3.34 -18.62
C THR A 190 11.94 2.08 -18.30
N ARG A 191 11.25 0.92 -18.21
CA ARG A 191 11.82 -0.39 -17.88
C ARG A 191 12.62 -0.39 -16.57
N THR A 192 12.16 0.39 -15.61
CA THR A 192 12.71 0.47 -14.26
C THR A 192 11.61 0.85 -13.26
N PHE A 193 11.92 0.85 -11.97
CA PHE A 193 11.01 1.34 -10.95
C PHE A 193 11.14 2.85 -10.84
N VAL A 194 10.00 3.54 -10.91
CA VAL A 194 9.92 5.00 -10.80
C VAL A 194 9.23 5.35 -9.49
N GLN A 195 9.66 6.45 -8.88
CA GLN A 195 9.02 6.91 -7.65
C GLN A 195 7.59 7.36 -7.97
N VAL A 196 6.63 6.91 -7.17
CA VAL A 196 5.23 7.29 -7.27
C VAL A 196 4.76 7.98 -5.99
N ALA A 197 3.70 8.76 -6.10
CA ALA A 197 3.07 9.40 -4.96
C ALA A 197 1.98 8.50 -4.38
N PHE A 198 1.96 8.37 -3.06
CA PHE A 198 0.82 7.82 -2.34
C PHE A 198 -0.15 8.97 -2.03
N PRO A 199 -1.47 8.82 -2.26
CA PRO A 199 -2.47 9.82 -1.92
C PRO A 199 -2.72 9.83 -0.40
N GLY A 200 -1.68 10.13 0.37
CA GLY A 200 -1.69 10.07 1.81
C GLY A 200 -2.49 11.19 2.44
N LEU A 201 -3.29 10.84 3.44
CA LEU A 201 -3.98 11.76 4.33
C LEU A 201 -3.82 11.22 5.75
N PHE A 202 -3.80 12.11 6.74
CA PHE A 202 -3.69 11.74 8.14
C PHE A 202 -4.64 10.55 8.47
N PRO A 203 -4.18 9.55 9.24
CA PRO A 203 -2.89 9.52 9.95
C PRO A 203 -1.69 9.09 9.11
N ASP A 204 -1.94 8.50 7.93
CA ASP A 204 -0.90 7.83 7.14
C ASP A 204 -0.62 8.58 5.85
N LEU A 205 0.51 9.30 5.84
CA LEU A 205 0.89 10.16 4.70
C LEU A 205 1.60 9.38 3.59
N THR A 206 1.97 8.13 3.84
CA THR A 206 2.74 7.29 2.92
C THR A 206 2.25 5.84 2.98
N ARG A 207 2.38 5.09 1.88
CA ARG A 207 2.02 3.67 1.86
C ARG A 207 2.81 2.85 2.88
N TYR A 208 4.09 3.23 3.11
CA TYR A 208 4.93 2.58 4.12
C TYR A 208 4.29 2.64 5.51
N GLN A 209 3.82 3.83 5.92
CA GLN A 209 3.13 4.02 7.19
C GLN A 209 1.80 3.27 7.21
N ALA A 210 0.99 3.42 6.17
CA ALA A 210 -0.32 2.77 6.08
C ALA A 210 -0.24 1.24 6.23
N GLU A 211 0.68 0.58 5.53
CA GLU A 211 0.81 -0.89 5.61
C GLU A 211 1.41 -1.36 6.95
N LYS A 212 2.35 -0.60 7.51
CA LYS A 212 2.93 -0.90 8.82
C LYS A 212 1.89 -0.74 9.94
N ASP A 213 1.08 0.31 9.87
CA ASP A 213 0.04 0.53 10.85
C ASP A 213 -1.15 -0.42 10.64
N GLN A 214 -1.46 -0.81 9.40
CA GLN A 214 -2.44 -1.87 9.16
C GLN A 214 -2.02 -3.18 9.83
N LEU A 215 -0.73 -3.55 9.78
CA LEU A 215 -0.21 -4.72 10.50
C LEU A 215 -0.40 -4.59 12.02
N LEU A 216 -0.14 -3.42 12.58
CA LEU A 216 -0.34 -3.16 14.02
C LEU A 216 -1.82 -3.21 14.40
N VAL A 217 -2.70 -2.60 13.60
CA VAL A 217 -4.15 -2.62 13.79
C VAL A 217 -4.69 -4.04 13.72
N ASN A 218 -4.22 -4.85 12.76
CA ASN A 218 -4.59 -6.27 12.65
C ASN A 218 -4.16 -7.10 13.88
N GLN A 219 -3.15 -6.64 14.62
CA GLN A 219 -2.69 -7.24 15.88
C GLN A 219 -3.41 -6.67 17.12
N GLY A 220 -4.42 -5.82 16.93
CA GLY A 220 -5.16 -5.17 18.02
C GLY A 220 -4.45 -3.96 18.63
N HIS A 221 -3.38 -3.46 18.02
CA HIS A 221 -2.72 -2.22 18.45
C HIS A 221 -3.36 -0.99 17.78
N GLN A 222 -3.18 0.18 18.39
CA GLN A 222 -3.69 1.46 17.87
C GLN A 222 -5.20 1.43 17.49
N PRO A 223 -6.10 0.94 18.36
CA PRO A 223 -7.53 0.78 18.02
C PRO A 223 -8.23 2.10 17.65
N TRP A 224 -7.68 3.24 18.07
CA TRP A 224 -8.18 4.56 17.71
C TRP A 224 -8.21 4.80 16.19
N LYS A 225 -7.35 4.13 15.41
CA LYS A 225 -7.32 4.23 13.94
C LYS A 225 -8.55 3.62 13.27
N LEU A 226 -9.25 2.72 13.96
CA LEU A 226 -10.52 2.15 13.51
C LEU A 226 -11.72 2.95 14.02
N ASP A 227 -11.50 3.92 14.92
CA ASP A 227 -12.56 4.77 15.47
C ASP A 227 -12.60 6.11 14.72
N ALA A 228 -13.70 6.36 14.02
CA ALA A 228 -13.89 7.56 13.20
C ALA A 228 -13.79 8.84 14.03
N LEU A 229 -14.33 8.84 15.26
CA LEU A 229 -14.32 10.01 16.15
C LEU A 229 -12.90 10.34 16.64
N SER A 230 -12.18 9.35 17.15
CA SER A 230 -10.80 9.50 17.63
C SER A 230 -9.87 9.92 16.50
N THR A 231 -9.99 9.27 15.33
CA THR A 231 -9.20 9.63 14.15
C THR A 231 -9.50 11.05 13.70
N THR A 232 -10.76 11.46 13.64
CA THR A 232 -11.16 12.83 13.25
C THR A 232 -10.69 13.87 14.27
N LYS A 233 -10.77 13.57 15.57
CA LYS A 233 -10.28 14.48 16.62
C LYS A 233 -8.79 14.72 16.51
N LEU A 234 -8.01 13.66 16.26
CA LEU A 234 -6.56 13.76 16.05
C LEU A 234 -6.23 14.46 14.72
N PHE A 235 -6.97 14.16 13.65
CA PHE A 235 -6.86 14.86 12.36
C PHE A 235 -7.06 16.36 12.53
N ALA A 236 -8.15 16.78 13.17
CA ALA A 236 -8.50 18.18 13.36
C ALA A 236 -7.43 18.91 14.19
N LYS A 237 -6.92 18.26 15.25
CA LYS A 237 -5.81 18.80 16.04
C LYS A 237 -4.52 18.92 15.22
N ALA A 238 -4.15 17.89 14.45
CA ALA A 238 -2.88 17.82 13.75
C ALA A 238 -2.82 18.73 12.50
N LEU A 239 -3.88 18.72 11.68
CA LEU A 239 -3.91 19.42 10.39
C LEU A 239 -4.68 20.74 10.44
N LEU A 240 -5.82 20.78 11.13
CA LEU A 240 -6.65 21.99 11.22
C LEU A 240 -6.28 22.88 12.41
N ARG A 241 -5.41 22.40 13.31
CA ARG A 241 -4.97 23.10 14.53
C ARG A 241 -6.13 23.55 15.43
N THR A 242 -7.21 22.77 15.45
CA THR A 242 -8.37 23.06 16.30
C THR A 242 -8.03 22.89 17.79
N PRO A 243 -8.64 23.68 18.70
CA PRO A 243 -8.47 23.47 20.14
C PRO A 243 -8.86 22.07 20.60
N ALA A 244 -8.25 21.58 21.69
CA ALA A 244 -8.48 20.22 22.20
C ALA A 244 -9.95 19.96 22.61
N GLU A 245 -10.66 21.03 22.99
CA GLU A 245 -12.06 21.01 23.39
C GLU A 245 -13.06 20.98 22.22
N SER A 246 -12.55 20.99 20.97
CA SER A 246 -13.42 21.04 19.79
C SER A 246 -14.33 19.82 19.76
N ALA A 247 -15.63 20.06 19.55
CA ALA A 247 -16.62 19.01 19.51
C ALA A 247 -16.51 18.25 18.18
N VAL A 248 -16.56 16.93 18.27
CA VAL A 248 -16.53 16.02 17.14
C VAL A 248 -17.74 15.11 17.27
N VAL A 249 -18.64 15.14 16.29
CA VAL A 249 -19.91 14.40 16.32
C VAL A 249 -20.03 13.53 15.08
N LEU A 250 -20.33 12.26 15.29
CA LEU A 250 -20.59 11.32 14.21
C LEU A 250 -21.96 11.65 13.61
N VAL A 251 -21.99 11.86 12.29
CA VAL A 251 -23.21 12.14 11.54
C VAL A 251 -23.77 10.86 10.95
N SER A 252 -22.91 10.03 10.35
CA SER A 252 -23.28 8.73 9.77
C SER A 252 -22.07 7.83 9.59
N GLY A 253 -22.28 6.51 9.48
CA GLY A 253 -21.23 5.51 9.26
C GLY A 253 -20.36 5.26 10.50
N GLY A 254 -19.13 4.78 10.29
CA GLY A 254 -18.13 4.57 11.36
C GLY A 254 -18.37 3.36 12.27
N GLY A 255 -19.27 2.45 11.89
CA GLY A 255 -19.42 1.14 12.52
C GLY A 255 -18.30 0.16 12.14
N VAL A 256 -18.27 -1.00 12.81
CA VAL A 256 -17.22 -2.04 12.68
C VAL A 256 -17.05 -2.58 11.25
N HIS A 257 -18.06 -2.44 10.40
CA HIS A 257 -18.05 -2.90 9.01
C HIS A 257 -18.16 -1.77 7.99
N ASP A 258 -18.21 -0.52 8.44
CA ASP A 258 -18.31 0.61 7.55
C ASP A 258 -16.92 0.95 7.01
N VAL A 259 -16.86 1.23 5.70
CA VAL A 259 -15.62 1.65 5.04
C VAL A 259 -15.45 3.17 5.07
N ASP A 260 -16.48 3.89 5.52
CA ASP A 260 -16.54 5.34 5.59
C ASP A 260 -17.36 5.84 6.78
N ALA A 261 -17.11 7.09 7.17
CA ALA A 261 -17.85 7.80 8.20
C ALA A 261 -17.90 9.28 7.85
N VAL A 262 -19.02 9.93 8.16
CA VAL A 262 -19.18 11.38 8.08
C VAL A 262 -19.17 11.92 9.49
N VAL A 263 -18.23 12.83 9.76
CA VAL A 263 -18.03 13.43 11.07
C VAL A 263 -18.06 14.94 10.96
N HIS A 264 -18.79 15.59 11.85
CA HIS A 264 -18.86 17.04 11.95
C HIS A 264 -17.93 17.53 13.06
N VAL A 265 -17.06 18.50 12.73
CA VAL A 265 -16.13 19.12 13.68
C VAL A 265 -16.57 20.56 13.91
N THR A 266 -16.89 20.89 15.16
CA THR A 266 -17.17 22.27 15.59
C THR A 266 -15.98 22.81 16.37
N PRO A 267 -15.26 23.82 15.86
CA PRO A 267 -14.16 24.43 16.58
C PRO A 267 -14.66 25.05 17.89
N SER A 268 -14.00 24.79 19.01
CA SER A 268 -14.22 25.61 20.19
C SER A 268 -13.65 26.99 19.91
N VAL A 269 -14.44 28.03 20.12
CA VAL A 269 -13.89 29.40 20.14
C VAL A 269 -13.01 29.47 21.38
N LEU A 270 -11.69 29.65 21.20
CA LEU A 270 -10.89 30.21 22.27
C LEU A 270 -11.49 31.57 22.57
N VAL A 271 -12.19 31.70 23.70
CA VAL A 271 -12.47 33.00 24.29
C VAL A 271 -11.11 33.58 24.66
N GLY A 272 -10.48 34.20 23.67
CA GLY A 272 -9.24 34.93 23.83
C GLY A 272 -9.49 36.01 24.86
N CYS A 273 -8.62 36.05 25.85
CA CYS A 273 -8.52 37.07 26.87
C CYS A 273 -8.52 38.49 26.25
N CYS A 274 -9.70 39.05 26.05
CA CYS A 274 -9.91 40.48 26.16
C CYS A 274 -10.38 40.73 27.60
N GLY A 275 -9.44 40.68 28.53
CA GLY A 275 -9.60 41.27 29.86
C GLY A 275 -9.19 42.74 29.80
N PRO A 276 -9.74 43.58 30.69
CA PRO A 276 -10.21 44.95 30.45
C PRO A 276 -9.16 45.96 29.98
#